data_AF-A0A3R9TL59-F1
#
_entry.id   AF-A0A3R9TL59-F1
#
_cell.length_a   1.000
_cell.length_b   1.000
_cell.length_c   1.000
_cell.angle_alpha   90.00
_cell.angle_beta   90.00
_cell.angle_gamma   90.00
#
_symmetry.space_group_name_H-M   'P 1'
#
loop_
_entity.id
_entity.type
_entity.pdbx_description
1 polymer ?
#
loop_
_entity_poly.entity_id
_entity_poly.type
_entity_poly.pdbx_seq_one_letter_code
_entity_poly.pdbx_strand_id
1 'polypeptide(L)'
;MDSGDINAANALRILRTEYLAPSGTRRTGRRTATATEAQAPLNLELVDYMTQAVTEAVETTKELRAGQPVTAPPPADAEDVYRWMVEETANLDEERQKARDALIYRQGLEHAILMGDHKVVRPHPCRRCHTYGLHWDRDNEVVACLNEHCADNNGEPTTWTLEQVARHYINRRTRAAVRAT
;
A
#
# COMPACT_ATOMS: atom_id res chain seq x y z
N MET A 1 46.70 -7.39 -31.56
CA MET A 1 46.41 -6.92 -30.20
C MET A 1 47.54 -5.99 -29.83
N ASP A 2 47.32 -4.70 -29.99
CA ASP A 2 48.32 -3.65 -29.77
C ASP A 2 47.81 -2.80 -28.60
N SER A 3 48.34 -3.08 -27.41
CA SER A 3 48.02 -2.34 -26.18
C SER A 3 48.71 -0.99 -26.25
N GLY A 4 48.06 -0.01 -26.88
CA GLY A 4 48.49 1.39 -26.82
C GLY A 4 48.33 1.91 -25.40
N ASP A 5 49.44 1.96 -24.66
CA ASP A 5 49.52 2.50 -23.30
C ASP A 5 48.76 3.84 -23.16
N ILE A 6 47.62 3.78 -22.47
CA ILE A 6 46.86 4.95 -22.04
C ILE A 6 47.63 5.59 -20.89
N ASN A 7 48.66 6.36 -21.23
CA ASN A 7 49.36 7.21 -20.28
C ASN A 7 48.43 8.37 -19.88
N ALA A 8 48.39 8.72 -18.59
CA ALA A 8 47.61 9.82 -18.03
C ALA A 8 47.79 11.15 -18.79
N ALA A 9 48.99 11.38 -19.35
CA ALA A 9 49.26 12.54 -20.20
C ALA A 9 48.41 12.56 -21.49
N ASN A 10 48.18 11.39 -22.09
CA ASN A 10 47.37 11.25 -23.30
C ASN A 10 45.87 11.40 -22.98
N ALA A 11 45.42 10.87 -21.83
CA ALA A 11 44.06 11.04 -21.34
C ALA A 11 43.72 12.52 -21.05
N LEU A 12 44.62 13.25 -20.40
CA LEU A 12 44.45 14.68 -20.13
C LEU A 12 44.47 15.52 -21.41
N ARG A 13 45.26 15.11 -22.41
CA ARG A 13 45.29 15.77 -23.71
C ARG A 13 43.97 15.61 -24.46
N ILE A 14 43.40 14.39 -24.45
CA ILE A 14 42.09 14.09 -25.05
C ILE A 14 40.98 14.92 -24.39
N LEU A 15 40.94 14.95 -23.06
CA LEU A 15 39.97 15.76 -22.30
C LEU A 15 40.07 17.26 -22.61
N ARG A 16 41.30 17.79 -22.74
CA ARG A 16 41.52 19.19 -23.10
C ARG A 16 41.00 19.53 -24.51
N THR A 17 41.17 18.62 -25.47
CA THR A 17 40.64 18.80 -26.83
C THR A 17 39.12 18.80 -26.87
N GLU A 18 38.44 17.91 -26.13
CA GLU A 18 36.97 17.94 -26.05
C GLU A 18 36.44 19.21 -25.39
N TYR A 19 37.13 19.72 -24.37
CA TYR A 19 36.67 20.90 -23.62
C TYR A 19 36.83 22.21 -24.39
N LEU A 20 37.86 22.32 -25.24
CA LEU A 20 38.16 23.55 -25.99
C LEU A 20 37.45 23.61 -27.36
N ALA A 21 37.12 22.46 -27.93
CA ALA A 21 36.36 22.36 -29.16
C ALA A 21 35.45 21.12 -29.08
N PRO A 22 34.32 21.21 -28.34
CA PRO A 22 33.35 20.12 -28.34
C PRO A 22 33.00 19.83 -29.80
N SER A 23 33.09 18.57 -30.21
CA SER A 23 32.75 18.15 -31.57
C SER A 23 31.28 18.50 -31.80
N GLY A 24 31.06 19.68 -32.36
CA GLY A 24 29.74 20.23 -32.65
C GLY A 24 29.13 19.43 -33.77
N THR A 25 28.42 18.35 -33.41
CA THR A 25 27.44 17.73 -34.28
C THR A 25 26.40 18.81 -34.57
N ARG A 26 26.46 19.34 -35.79
CA ARG A 26 25.49 20.25 -36.36
C ARG A 26 24.10 19.78 -36.00
N ARG A 27 23.39 20.63 -35.25
CA ARG A 27 21.99 20.51 -34.89
C ARG A 27 21.13 20.52 -36.16
N THR A 28 21.00 19.37 -36.82
CA THR A 28 19.83 19.08 -37.66
C THR A 28 18.65 18.91 -36.71
N GLY A 29 17.64 19.76 -36.86
CA GLY A 29 16.48 19.86 -35.96
C GLY A 29 15.58 18.63 -35.94
N ARG A 30 16.08 17.51 -35.41
CA ARG A 30 15.27 16.37 -35.00
C ARG A 30 15.17 16.43 -33.49
N ARG A 31 13.98 16.75 -32.96
CA ARG A 31 13.67 16.51 -31.55
C ARG A 31 13.72 15.01 -31.35
N THR A 32 14.86 14.50 -30.91
CA THR A 32 14.95 13.12 -30.41
C THR A 32 14.15 13.10 -29.12
N ALA A 33 13.07 12.31 -29.08
CA ALA A 33 12.33 12.08 -27.86
C ALA A 33 13.31 11.61 -26.78
N THR A 34 13.30 12.26 -25.62
CA THR A 34 13.98 11.76 -24.44
C THR A 34 13.52 10.32 -24.24
N ALA A 35 14.43 9.36 -24.23
CA ALA A 35 14.10 7.99 -23.91
C ALA A 35 13.57 7.99 -22.48
N THR A 36 12.25 7.98 -22.33
CA THR A 36 11.58 7.66 -21.09
C THR A 36 11.96 6.22 -20.77
N GLU A 37 12.58 6.01 -19.60
CA GLU A 37 12.83 4.69 -19.05
C GLU A 37 11.56 3.84 -19.20
N ALA A 38 11.73 2.57 -19.58
CA ALA A 38 10.61 1.65 -19.73
C ALA A 38 9.82 1.64 -18.41
N GLN A 39 8.52 1.92 -18.51
CA GLN A 39 7.62 1.92 -17.36
C GLN A 39 7.75 0.55 -16.68
N ALA A 40 7.90 0.54 -15.35
CA ALA A 40 8.02 -0.70 -14.58
C ALA A 40 6.84 -1.62 -14.93
N PRO A 41 7.08 -2.94 -15.08
CA PRO A 41 6.02 -3.87 -15.44
C PRO A 41 4.87 -3.79 -14.43
N LEU A 42 3.64 -3.80 -14.94
CA LEU A 42 2.43 -3.73 -14.15
C LEU A 42 2.38 -4.93 -13.18
N ASN A 43 2.17 -4.66 -11.88
CA ASN A 43 1.95 -5.72 -10.90
C ASN A 43 0.55 -6.30 -11.11
N LEU A 44 0.46 -7.46 -11.75
CA LEU A 44 -0.82 -8.11 -12.07
C LEU A 44 -1.58 -8.53 -10.81
N GLU A 45 -0.87 -8.96 -9.76
CA GLU A 45 -1.48 -9.34 -8.47
C GLU A 45 -2.22 -8.15 -7.85
N LEU A 46 -1.70 -6.93 -8.01
CA LEU A 46 -2.35 -5.72 -7.52
C LEU A 46 -3.66 -5.43 -8.28
N VAL A 47 -3.68 -5.65 -9.60
CA VAL A 47 -4.88 -5.42 -10.43
C VAL A 47 -5.98 -6.42 -10.07
N ASP A 48 -5.61 -7.68 -9.91
CA ASP A 48 -6.52 -8.75 -9.48
C ASP A 48 -7.07 -8.44 -8.08
N TYR A 49 -6.20 -8.03 -7.16
CA TYR A 49 -6.59 -7.60 -5.82
C TYR A 49 -7.56 -6.41 -5.84
N MET A 50 -7.30 -5.37 -6.65
CA MET A 50 -8.20 -4.22 -6.75
C MET A 50 -9.60 -4.62 -7.21
N THR A 51 -9.69 -5.53 -8.18
CA THR A 51 -10.98 -6.05 -8.68
C THR A 51 -11.71 -6.86 -7.61
N GLN A 52 -10.96 -7.70 -6.87
CA GLN A 52 -11.50 -8.47 -5.76
C GLN A 52 -11.99 -7.57 -4.62
N ALA A 53 -11.21 -6.55 -4.24
CA ALA A 53 -11.54 -5.61 -3.16
C ALA A 53 -12.81 -4.82 -3.47
N VAL A 54 -12.99 -4.37 -4.72
CA VAL A 54 -14.22 -3.70 -5.17
C VAL A 54 -15.42 -4.63 -5.09
N THR A 55 -15.28 -5.87 -5.58
CA THR A 55 -16.35 -6.88 -5.51
C THR A 55 -16.74 -7.14 -4.06
N GLU A 56 -15.75 -7.31 -3.19
CA GLU A 56 -15.94 -7.50 -1.76
C GLU A 56 -16.67 -6.31 -1.12
N ALA A 57 -16.27 -5.07 -1.42
CA ALA A 57 -16.93 -3.88 -0.89
C ALA A 57 -18.42 -3.81 -1.29
N VAL A 58 -18.75 -4.18 -2.53
CA VAL A 58 -20.14 -4.23 -3.01
C VAL A 58 -20.94 -5.31 -2.28
N GLU A 59 -20.40 -6.53 -2.16
CA GLU A 59 -21.10 -7.63 -1.48
C GLU A 59 -21.26 -7.36 0.01
N THR A 60 -20.21 -6.89 0.69
CA THR A 60 -20.30 -6.50 2.11
C THR A 60 -21.32 -5.37 2.32
N THR A 61 -21.43 -4.42 1.40
CA THR A 61 -22.46 -3.36 1.51
C THR A 61 -23.87 -3.95 1.44
N LYS A 62 -24.11 -4.90 0.54
CA LYS A 62 -25.40 -5.61 0.45
C LYS A 62 -25.69 -6.40 1.73
N GLU A 63 -24.69 -7.11 2.26
CA GLU A 63 -24.81 -7.88 3.50
C GLU A 63 -25.12 -6.99 4.70
N LEU A 64 -24.41 -5.87 4.87
CA LEU A 64 -24.64 -4.92 5.96
C LEU A 64 -26.04 -4.31 5.91
N ARG A 65 -26.65 -4.17 4.73
CA ARG A 65 -28.03 -3.67 4.62
C ARG A 65 -29.08 -4.72 4.97
N ALA A 66 -28.74 -6.02 4.98
CA ALA A 66 -29.53 -7.14 5.51
C ALA A 66 -31.07 -6.98 5.42
N GLY A 67 -31.60 -6.87 4.19
CA GLY A 67 -33.05 -6.77 3.92
C GLY A 67 -33.60 -5.36 3.73
N GLN A 68 -32.78 -4.32 3.90
CA GLN A 68 -33.12 -2.97 3.45
C GLN A 68 -32.74 -2.80 1.97
N PRO A 69 -33.64 -2.27 1.12
CA PRO A 69 -33.30 -2.00 -0.27
C PRO A 69 -32.14 -1.00 -0.35
N VAL A 70 -31.18 -1.26 -1.24
CA VAL A 70 -30.08 -0.33 -1.53
C VAL A 70 -30.66 0.95 -2.12
N THR A 71 -30.17 2.11 -1.67
CA THR A 71 -30.73 3.40 -2.11
C THR A 71 -30.29 3.74 -3.54
N ALA A 72 -29.06 3.39 -3.91
CA ALA A 72 -28.53 3.50 -5.27
C ALA A 72 -27.77 2.24 -5.70
N PRO A 73 -27.80 1.85 -6.98
CA PRO A 73 -26.95 0.77 -7.47
C PRO A 73 -25.46 1.11 -7.29
N PRO A 74 -24.59 0.09 -7.15
CA PRO A 74 -23.15 0.33 -7.07
C PRO A 74 -22.65 1.03 -8.35
N PRO A 75 -21.73 2.00 -8.23
CA PRO A 75 -21.18 2.71 -9.38
C PRO A 75 -20.32 1.78 -10.25
N ALA A 76 -20.20 2.11 -11.54
CA ALA A 76 -19.35 1.38 -12.48
C ALA A 76 -17.85 1.68 -12.25
N ASP A 77 -17.54 2.90 -11.83
CA ASP A 77 -16.17 3.35 -11.58
C ASP A 77 -15.70 2.91 -10.19
N ALA A 78 -14.59 2.17 -10.15
CA ALA A 78 -14.03 1.62 -8.91
C ALA A 78 -13.68 2.68 -7.86
N GLU A 79 -13.28 3.89 -8.30
CA GLU A 79 -12.95 5.01 -7.41
C GLU A 79 -14.15 5.49 -6.60
N ASP A 80 -15.36 5.33 -7.13
CA ASP A 80 -16.59 5.80 -6.51
C ASP A 80 -17.24 4.77 -5.58
N VAL A 81 -16.81 3.50 -5.64
CA VAL A 81 -17.40 2.40 -4.86
C VAL A 81 -17.26 2.63 -3.36
N TYR A 82 -16.10 3.07 -2.89
CA TYR A 82 -15.89 3.33 -1.45
C TYR A 82 -16.73 4.51 -0.95
N ARG A 83 -16.89 5.56 -1.78
CA ARG A 83 -17.77 6.69 -1.46
C ARG A 83 -19.23 6.22 -1.35
N TRP A 84 -19.69 5.48 -2.36
CA TRP A 84 -21.02 4.87 -2.38
C TRP A 84 -21.25 3.96 -1.16
N MET A 85 -20.29 3.11 -0.81
CA MET A 85 -20.37 2.24 0.37
C MET A 85 -20.58 3.05 1.65
N VAL A 86 -19.84 4.15 1.85
CA VAL A 86 -20.00 5.03 3.01
C VAL A 86 -21.37 5.68 3.04
N GLU A 87 -21.84 6.20 1.90
CA GLU A 87 -23.16 6.85 1.78
C GLU A 87 -24.30 5.87 2.06
N GLU A 88 -24.26 4.67 1.47
CA GLU A 88 -25.29 3.65 1.65
C GLU A 88 -25.40 3.19 3.11
N THR A 89 -24.29 3.12 3.82
CA THR A 89 -24.24 2.59 5.18
C THR A 89 -24.28 3.67 6.26
N ALA A 90 -24.33 4.95 5.89
CA ALA A 90 -24.27 6.08 6.83
C ALA A 90 -25.42 6.10 7.85
N ASN A 91 -26.59 5.57 7.47
CA ASN A 91 -27.79 5.54 8.32
C ASN A 91 -27.96 4.20 9.08
N LEU A 92 -27.03 3.26 8.92
CA LEU A 92 -27.09 1.99 9.65
C LEU A 92 -26.65 2.17 11.10
N ASP A 93 -26.85 1.15 11.93
CA ASP A 93 -26.36 1.15 13.29
C ASP A 93 -24.84 1.25 13.37
N GLU A 94 -24.34 1.71 14.52
CA GLU A 94 -22.92 2.00 14.72
C GLU A 94 -22.03 0.75 14.55
N GLU A 95 -22.54 -0.44 14.84
CA GLU A 95 -21.79 -1.69 14.68
C GLU A 95 -21.55 -2.00 13.20
N ARG A 96 -22.58 -1.84 12.36
CA ARG A 96 -22.45 -1.97 10.90
C ARG A 96 -21.55 -0.90 10.29
N GLN A 97 -21.62 0.33 10.78
CA GLN A 97 -20.70 1.39 10.36
C GLN A 97 -19.25 1.06 10.72
N LYS A 98 -19.00 0.53 11.93
CA LYS A 98 -17.66 0.07 12.34
C LYS A 98 -17.17 -1.11 11.49
N ALA A 99 -18.05 -2.04 11.13
CA ALA A 99 -17.71 -3.17 10.26
C ALA A 99 -17.28 -2.69 8.88
N ARG A 100 -18.02 -1.75 8.27
CA ARG A 100 -17.61 -1.06 7.04
C ARG A 100 -16.25 -0.40 7.19
N ASP A 101 -16.08 0.44 8.21
CA ASP A 101 -14.84 1.20 8.37
C ASP A 101 -13.64 0.27 8.56
N ALA A 102 -13.85 -0.88 9.22
CA ALA A 102 -12.83 -1.91 9.37
C ALA A 102 -12.51 -2.59 8.03
N LEU A 103 -13.50 -2.84 7.16
CA LEU A 103 -13.28 -3.35 5.81
C LEU A 103 -12.40 -2.40 4.99
N ILE A 104 -12.81 -1.13 4.89
CA ILE A 104 -12.10 -0.09 4.13
C ILE A 104 -10.66 0.03 4.65
N TYR A 105 -10.49 0.05 5.98
CA TYR A 105 -9.17 0.14 6.58
C TYR A 105 -8.31 -1.09 6.31
N ARG A 106 -8.86 -2.30 6.42
CA ARG A 106 -8.17 -3.56 6.10
C ARG A 106 -7.67 -3.55 4.65
N GLN A 107 -8.54 -3.21 3.69
CA GLN A 107 -8.19 -3.18 2.28
C GLN A 107 -7.11 -2.11 1.99
N GLY A 108 -7.12 -0.99 2.70
CA GLY A 108 -6.02 -0.02 2.67
C GLY A 108 -4.67 -0.58 3.15
N LEU A 109 -4.66 -1.41 4.20
CA LEU A 109 -3.45 -2.08 4.68
C LEU A 109 -2.92 -3.10 3.67
N GLU A 110 -3.82 -3.92 3.12
CA GLU A 110 -3.49 -4.94 2.11
C GLU A 110 -2.92 -4.30 0.84
N HIS A 111 -3.54 -3.22 0.35
CA HIS A 111 -3.03 -2.48 -0.79
C HIS A 111 -1.62 -1.92 -0.53
N ALA A 112 -1.37 -1.35 0.65
CA ALA A 112 -0.04 -0.85 1.02
C ALA A 112 1.00 -1.99 1.06
N ILE A 113 0.63 -3.15 1.60
CA ILE A 113 1.49 -4.35 1.64
C ILE A 113 1.80 -4.85 0.22
N LEU A 114 0.81 -4.94 -0.66
CA LEU A 114 1.00 -5.35 -2.06
C LEU A 114 1.89 -4.36 -2.85
N MET A 115 1.87 -3.09 -2.47
CA MET A 115 2.77 -2.05 -2.98
C MET A 115 4.18 -2.11 -2.36
N GLY A 116 4.44 -3.03 -1.43
CA GLY A 116 5.72 -3.24 -0.76
C GLY A 116 5.91 -2.42 0.53
N ASP A 117 4.90 -1.65 0.98
CA ASP A 117 4.95 -0.96 2.27
C ASP A 117 4.46 -1.87 3.41
N HIS A 118 5.38 -2.72 3.87
CA HIS A 118 5.13 -3.60 5.02
C HIS A 118 5.19 -2.85 6.36
N LYS A 119 5.56 -1.56 6.36
CA LYS A 119 5.66 -0.77 7.61
C LYS A 119 4.33 -0.19 8.03
N VAL A 120 3.30 -0.26 7.18
CA VAL A 120 1.95 0.23 7.44
C VAL A 120 1.34 -0.38 8.72
N VAL A 121 1.77 -1.58 9.13
CA VAL A 121 1.28 -2.25 10.36
C VAL A 121 1.99 -1.78 11.64
N ARG A 122 3.19 -1.17 11.54
CA ARG A 122 4.01 -0.76 12.70
C ARG A 122 3.35 0.25 13.65
N PRO A 123 2.60 1.25 13.17
CA PRO A 123 1.93 2.23 14.03
C PRO A 123 0.80 1.63 14.87
N HIS A 124 0.41 0.38 14.62
CA HIS A 124 -0.63 -0.28 15.40
C HIS A 124 -0.06 -0.88 16.68
N PRO A 125 -0.73 -0.67 17.82
CA PRO A 125 -0.36 -1.35 19.05
C PRO A 125 -0.79 -2.82 18.99
N CYS A 126 0.03 -3.69 19.57
CA CYS A 126 -0.33 -5.08 19.80
C CYS A 126 -1.61 -5.19 20.64
N ARG A 127 -2.54 -6.06 20.24
CA ARG A 127 -3.81 -6.25 20.94
C ARG A 127 -3.65 -6.88 22.33
N ARG A 128 -2.55 -7.60 22.56
CA ARG A 128 -2.28 -8.33 23.80
C ARG A 128 -1.41 -7.52 24.78
N CYS A 129 -0.24 -7.08 24.35
CA CYS A 129 0.72 -6.37 25.22
C CYS A 129 0.74 -4.85 25.02
N HIS A 130 -0.03 -4.32 24.06
CA HIS A 130 -0.13 -2.87 23.76
C HIS A 130 1.17 -2.19 23.34
N THR A 131 2.26 -2.94 23.08
CA THR A 131 3.49 -2.38 22.52
C THR A 131 3.34 -2.10 21.03
N TYR A 132 4.07 -1.10 20.55
CA TYR A 132 4.13 -0.75 19.12
C TYR A 132 5.24 -1.55 18.43
N GLY A 133 5.28 -1.50 17.09
CA GLY A 133 6.28 -2.21 16.31
C GLY A 133 5.83 -3.59 15.87
N LEU A 134 4.55 -3.73 15.51
CA LEU A 134 4.08 -4.91 14.80
C LEU A 134 4.80 -5.08 13.47
N HIS A 135 5.00 -6.33 13.06
CA HIS A 135 5.70 -6.71 11.85
C HIS A 135 4.76 -7.50 10.93
N TRP A 136 4.86 -7.27 9.63
CA TRP A 136 4.17 -8.09 8.64
C TRP A 136 5.04 -9.29 8.29
N ASP A 137 4.59 -10.48 8.66
CA ASP A 137 5.16 -11.75 8.23
C ASP A 137 4.59 -12.11 6.86
N ARG A 138 5.43 -12.02 5.83
CA ARG A 138 5.05 -12.26 4.44
C ARG A 138 4.77 -13.73 4.16
N ASP A 139 5.46 -14.64 4.84
CA ASP A 139 5.38 -16.07 4.53
C ASP A 139 4.07 -16.68 5.03
N ASN A 140 3.56 -16.14 6.15
CA ASN A 140 2.32 -16.59 6.78
C ASN A 140 1.14 -15.63 6.56
N GLU A 141 1.35 -14.50 5.88
CA GLU A 141 0.36 -13.44 5.66
C GLU A 141 -0.33 -12.95 6.96
N VAL A 142 0.47 -12.78 8.02
CA VAL A 142 -0.01 -12.33 9.33
C VAL A 142 0.81 -11.17 9.88
N VAL A 143 0.20 -10.44 10.79
CA VAL A 143 0.89 -9.45 11.62
C VAL A 143 1.42 -10.15 12.86
N ALA A 144 2.69 -9.99 13.19
CA ALA A 144 3.35 -10.57 14.36
C ALA A 144 3.85 -9.49 15.33
N CYS A 145 3.90 -9.83 16.63
CA CYS A 145 4.42 -8.95 17.67
C CYS A 145 5.82 -9.43 18.04
N LEU A 146 6.82 -8.59 17.80
CA LEU A 146 8.22 -8.92 18.07
C LEU A 146 8.63 -8.74 19.55
N ASN A 147 7.68 -8.44 20.44
CA ASN A 147 7.96 -8.35 21.87
C ASN A 147 8.07 -9.76 22.44
N GLU A 148 9.23 -10.13 22.95
CA GLU A 148 9.51 -11.45 23.56
C GLU A 148 8.58 -11.75 24.75
N HIS A 149 8.10 -10.71 25.45
CA HIS A 149 7.11 -10.86 26.53
C HIS A 149 5.68 -11.10 26.02
N CYS A 150 5.47 -11.02 24.71
CA CYS A 150 4.21 -11.26 24.01
C CYS A 150 4.28 -12.51 23.12
N ALA A 151 5.08 -13.48 23.54
CA ALA A 151 5.09 -14.81 22.96
C ALA A 151 4.01 -15.71 23.59
N ASP A 152 3.67 -16.80 22.91
CA ASP A 152 2.88 -17.89 23.47
C ASP A 152 3.72 -18.76 24.42
N ASN A 153 3.13 -19.84 24.94
CA ASN A 153 3.82 -20.74 25.88
C ASN A 153 4.98 -21.52 25.23
N ASN A 154 5.04 -21.56 23.90
CA ASN A 154 6.09 -22.21 23.12
C ASN A 154 7.19 -21.22 22.70
N GLY A 155 7.06 -19.94 23.04
CA GLY A 155 7.99 -18.89 22.63
C GLY A 155 7.72 -18.34 21.23
N GLU A 156 6.61 -18.72 20.59
CA GLU A 156 6.23 -18.20 19.28
C GLU A 156 5.63 -16.79 19.43
N PRO A 157 5.96 -15.85 18.52
CA PRO A 157 5.32 -14.54 18.49
C PRO A 157 3.80 -14.74 18.40
N THR A 158 3.03 -14.03 19.23
CA THR A 158 1.59 -13.97 18.99
C THR A 158 1.37 -13.33 17.60
N THR A 159 0.33 -13.75 16.88
CA THR A 159 0.01 -13.27 15.51
C THR A 159 -1.45 -12.82 15.39
N TRP A 160 -1.74 -12.00 14.38
CA TRP A 160 -3.03 -11.38 14.11
C TRP A 160 -3.27 -11.25 12.61
N THR A 161 -4.51 -11.40 12.18
CA THR A 161 -4.91 -11.09 10.81
C THR A 161 -5.04 -9.58 10.61
N LEU A 162 -4.95 -9.10 9.37
CA LEU A 162 -5.18 -7.68 9.05
C LEU A 162 -6.60 -7.24 9.43
N GLU A 163 -7.59 -8.12 9.30
CA GLU A 163 -8.95 -7.88 9.77
C GLU A 163 -9.00 -7.59 11.27
N GLN A 164 -8.29 -8.38 12.08
CA GLN A 164 -8.23 -8.15 13.52
C GLN A 164 -7.54 -6.83 13.87
N VAL A 165 -6.50 -6.46 13.13
CA VAL A 165 -5.79 -5.18 13.30
C VAL A 165 -6.71 -4.02 12.93
N ALA A 166 -7.41 -4.10 11.80
CA ALA A 166 -8.34 -3.07 11.33
C ALA A 166 -9.51 -2.87 12.31
N ARG A 167 -10.17 -3.95 12.73
CA ARG A 167 -11.22 -3.91 13.74
C ARG A 167 -10.74 -3.31 15.06
N HIS A 168 -9.53 -3.65 15.50
CA HIS A 168 -8.98 -3.07 16.72
C HIS A 168 -8.71 -1.57 16.58
N TYR A 169 -8.16 -1.15 15.45
CA TYR A 169 -7.90 0.26 15.14
C TYR A 169 -9.18 1.10 15.16
N ILE A 170 -10.23 0.67 14.43
CA ILE A 170 -11.52 1.38 14.39
C ILE A 170 -12.14 1.47 15.79
N ASN A 171 -12.18 0.36 16.54
CA ASN A 171 -12.70 0.37 17.90
C ASN A 171 -11.97 1.33 18.83
N ARG A 172 -10.64 1.41 18.73
CA ARG A 172 -9.83 2.36 19.52
C ARG A 172 -10.12 3.80 19.11
N ARG A 173 -10.21 4.08 17.81
CA ARG A 173 -10.51 5.41 17.26
C ARG A 173 -11.87 5.92 17.73
N THR A 174 -12.92 5.09 17.64
CA THR A 174 -14.26 5.46 18.13
C THR A 174 -14.25 5.76 19.64
N ARG A 175 -13.60 4.91 20.45
CA ARG A 175 -13.48 5.14 21.90
C ARG A 175 -12.75 6.43 22.24
N ALA A 176 -11.72 6.79 21.48
CA ALA A 176 -11.01 8.04 21.65
C ALA A 176 -11.90 9.26 21.32
N ALA A 177 -12.71 9.16 20.26
CA ALA A 177 -13.65 10.22 19.88
C ALA A 177 -14.72 10.47 20.98
N VAL A 178 -15.31 9.41 21.53
CA VAL A 178 -16.31 9.51 22.62
C VAL A 178 -15.75 10.15 23.90
N ARG A 179 -14.46 9.97 24.19
CA ARG A 179 -13.82 10.59 25.38
C ARG A 179 -13.53 12.07 25.23
N ALA A 180 -13.50 12.58 24.00
CA ALA A 180 -13.17 13.98 23.70
C ALA A 180 -14.41 14.89 23.68
N THR A 181 -15.61 14.31 23.64
CA THR A 181 -16.92 14.97 23.69
C THR A 181 -17.48 14.96 25.10
#